data_AF-A0AAV8CMM1-F1
#
_entry.id   AF-A0AAV8CMM1-F1
#
_cell.length_a   1.000
_cell.length_b   1.000
_cell.length_c   1.000
_cell.angle_alpha   90.00
_cell.angle_beta   90.00
_cell.angle_gamma   90.00
#
_symmetry.space_group_name_H-M   'P 1'
#
loop_
_entity.id
_entity.type
_entity.pdbx_description
1 polymer ?
#
loop_
_entity_poly.entity_id
_entity_poly.type
_entity_poly.pdbx_seq_one_letter_code
_entity_poly.pdbx_strand_id
1 'polypeptide(L)'
;MVLAATNFPWDIDEALRRHLEKRIYIPLPNFESIKELIKINLRTVAADVNIDEVARRTEGYSGDDLTNVCRDASMNGMQALAKVQRSVSSADIEKHEKWFVEFGSA
;
A
#
# COMPACT_ATOMS: atom_id res chain seq x y z
N MET A 1 -1.26 20.79 15.82
CA MET A 1 -1.76 19.62 15.08
C MET A 1 -0.72 18.52 15.17
N VAL A 2 -1.08 17.35 15.67
CA VAL A 2 -0.18 16.19 15.76
C VAL A 2 -0.66 15.16 14.74
N LEU A 3 0.26 14.65 13.92
CA LEU A 3 0.01 13.56 12.99
C LEU A 3 0.75 12.32 13.49
N ALA A 4 0.04 11.20 13.58
CA ALA A 4 0.58 9.92 13.98
C ALA A 4 0.21 8.85 12.93
N ALA A 5 1.12 7.91 12.72
CA ALA A 5 0.91 6.76 11.84
C ALA A 5 1.38 5.49 12.57
N THR A 6 0.62 4.41 12.45
CA THR A 6 0.97 3.11 13.02
C THR A 6 0.41 1.98 12.17
N ASN A 7 1.15 0.88 12.12
CA ASN A 7 0.70 -0.39 11.54
C ASN A 7 0.08 -1.33 12.59
N PHE A 8 0.04 -0.90 13.86
CA PHE A 8 -0.47 -1.67 14.99
C PHE A 8 -1.50 -0.84 15.78
N PRO A 9 -2.66 -0.50 15.19
CA PRO A 9 -3.63 0.40 15.82
C PRO A 9 -4.29 -0.19 17.08
N TRP A 10 -4.31 -1.52 17.24
CA TRP A 10 -4.79 -2.21 18.44
C TRP A 10 -3.87 -2.07 19.66
N ASP A 11 -2.61 -1.70 19.48
CA ASP A 11 -1.67 -1.47 20.59
C ASP A 11 -1.79 -0.06 21.18
N ILE A 12 -2.64 0.80 20.59
CA ILE A 12 -2.88 2.15 21.10
C ILE A 12 -3.81 2.06 22.33
N ASP A 13 -3.31 2.55 23.46
CA ASP A 13 -4.08 2.60 24.69
C ASP A 13 -5.30 3.54 24.60
N GLU A 14 -6.20 3.46 25.57
CA GLU A 14 -7.42 4.27 25.56
C GLU A 14 -7.13 5.77 25.71
N ALA A 15 -6.13 6.14 26.52
CA ALA A 15 -5.83 7.55 26.76
C ALA A 15 -5.33 8.23 25.49
N LEU A 16 -4.41 7.60 24.74
CA LEU A 16 -3.92 8.17 23.48
C LEU A 16 -5.00 8.13 22.39
N ARG A 17 -5.81 7.07 22.33
CA ARG A 17 -6.97 7.01 21.40
C ARG A 17 -7.91 8.20 21.58
N ARG A 18 -8.17 8.65 22.82
CA ARG A 18 -9.01 9.84 23.07
C ARG A 18 -8.41 11.15 22.54
N HIS A 19 -7.09 11.28 22.54
CA HIS A 19 -6.39 12.45 21.99
C HIS A 19 -6.30 12.42 20.45
N LEU A 20 -6.34 11.23 19.85
CA LEU A 20 -6.38 11.01 18.41
C LEU A 20 -7.84 10.92 17.93
N GLU A 21 -8.55 12.05 17.96
CA GLU A 21 -9.99 12.13 17.64
C GLU A 21 -10.31 11.73 16.19
N LYS A 22 -9.43 12.10 15.25
CA LYS A 22 -9.57 11.77 13.82
C LYS A 22 -8.63 10.63 13.44
N ARG A 23 -9.22 9.54 12.96
CA ARG A 23 -8.53 8.30 12.58
C ARG A 23 -8.98 7.93 11.18
N ILE A 24 -8.00 7.77 10.29
CA ILE A 24 -8.22 7.48 8.88
C ILE A 24 -7.54 6.15 8.58
N TYR A 25 -8.30 5.19 8.05
CA TYR A 25 -7.73 3.97 7.51
C TYR A 25 -7.14 4.23 6.13
N ILE A 26 -5.89 3.83 5.93
CA ILE A 26 -5.19 3.89 4.65
C ILE A 26 -5.16 2.46 4.10
N PRO A 27 -6.06 2.09 3.18
CA PRO A 27 -6.09 0.74 2.63
C PRO A 27 -4.96 0.53 1.62
N LEU A 28 -4.82 -0.72 1.18
CA LEU A 28 -4.01 -1.03 -0.01
C LEU A 28 -4.55 -0.30 -1.25
N PRO A 29 -3.66 0.04 -2.21
CA PRO A 29 -4.07 0.78 -3.39
C PRO A 29 -5.02 -0.05 -4.27
N ASN A 30 -6.06 0.61 -4.78
CA ASN A 30 -6.95 0.03 -5.79
C ASN A 30 -6.29 0.03 -7.19
N PHE A 31 -6.92 -0.61 -8.16
CA PHE A 31 -6.38 -0.74 -9.52
C PHE A 31 -5.94 0.60 -10.14
N GLU A 32 -6.78 1.65 -10.07
CA GLU A 32 -6.43 2.96 -10.60
C GLU A 32 -5.27 3.62 -9.82
N SER A 33 -5.26 3.47 -8.50
CA SER A 33 -4.17 3.97 -7.63
C SER A 33 -2.86 3.25 -7.93
N ILE A 34 -2.90 1.94 -8.19
CA ILE A 34 -1.74 1.15 -8.61
C ILE A 34 -1.19 1.68 -9.94
N LYS A 35 -2.05 1.96 -10.93
CA LYS A 35 -1.63 2.54 -12.22
C LYS A 35 -0.93 3.88 -12.03
N GLU A 36 -1.49 4.76 -11.19
CA GLU A 36 -0.86 6.05 -10.90
C GLU A 36 0.47 5.89 -10.15
N LEU A 37 0.56 4.99 -9.17
CA LEU A 37 1.82 4.68 -8.49
C LEU A 37 2.89 4.15 -9.45
N ILE A 38 2.52 3.27 -10.37
CA ILE A 38 3.42 2.76 -11.42
C ILE A 38 3.88 3.91 -12.32
N LYS A 39 2.97 4.79 -12.77
CA LYS A 39 3.34 5.98 -13.57
C LYS A 39 4.30 6.90 -12.84
N ILE A 40 4.09 7.14 -11.55
CA ILE A 40 4.97 7.97 -10.72
C ILE A 40 6.35 7.34 -10.63
N ASN A 41 6.42 6.04 -10.36
CA ASN A 41 7.69 5.30 -10.24
C ASN A 41 8.45 5.20 -11.57
N LEU A 42 7.74 5.10 -12.69
CA LEU A 42 8.32 5.05 -14.04
C LEU A 42 8.53 6.43 -14.67
N ARG A 43 8.18 7.54 -14.00
CA ARG A 43 8.26 8.89 -14.57
C ARG A 43 9.66 9.26 -15.07
N THR A 44 10.71 8.69 -14.47
CA THR A 44 12.11 8.95 -14.81
C THR A 44 12.71 7.89 -15.74
N VAL A 45 11.96 6.83 -16.06
CA VAL A 45 12.41 5.69 -16.86
C VAL A 45 11.58 5.64 -18.13
N ALA A 46 12.22 5.81 -19.29
CA ALA A 46 11.57 5.61 -20.58
C ALA A 46 11.40 4.10 -20.83
N ALA A 47 10.33 3.53 -20.31
CA ALA A 47 10.01 2.12 -20.45
C ALA A 47 8.72 1.96 -21.28
N ASP A 48 8.78 1.19 -22.37
CA ASP A 48 7.61 0.75 -23.13
C ASP A 48 6.91 -0.36 -22.35
N VAL A 49 6.14 0.04 -21.34
CA VAL A 49 5.50 -0.87 -20.38
C VAL A 49 3.99 -0.73 -20.48
N ASN A 50 3.32 -1.87 -20.60
CA ASN A 50 1.87 -1.95 -20.47
C ASN A 50 1.46 -1.82 -19.00
N ILE A 51 1.14 -0.59 -18.58
CA ILE A 51 0.78 -0.25 -17.19
C ILE A 51 -0.45 -1.05 -16.73
N ASP A 52 -1.43 -1.27 -17.60
CA ASP A 52 -2.64 -2.02 -17.26
C ASP A 52 -2.35 -3.50 -16.98
N GLU A 53 -1.41 -4.10 -17.71
CA GLU A 53 -0.99 -5.47 -17.46
C GLU A 53 -0.24 -5.60 -16.13
N VAL A 54 0.69 -4.68 -15.87
CA VAL A 54 1.44 -4.67 -14.60
C VAL A 54 0.48 -4.48 -13.42
N ALA A 55 -0.43 -3.51 -13.52
CA ALA A 55 -1.40 -3.23 -12.46
C ALA A 55 -2.29 -4.44 -12.14
N ARG A 56 -2.69 -5.23 -13.15
CA ARG A 56 -3.45 -6.48 -12.93
C ARG A 56 -2.63 -7.54 -12.20
N ARG A 57 -1.34 -7.63 -12.50
CA ARG A 57 -0.45 -8.63 -11.88
C ARG A 57 -0.01 -8.25 -10.46
N THR A 58 -0.03 -6.96 -10.13
CA THR A 58 0.37 -6.43 -8.83
C THR A 58 -0.83 -6.05 -7.95
N GLU A 59 -2.00 -6.63 -8.18
CA GLU A 59 -3.15 -6.44 -7.29
C GLU A 59 -2.79 -6.89 -5.86
N GLY A 60 -3.23 -6.14 -4.84
CA GLY A 60 -2.94 -6.45 -3.44
C GLY A 60 -1.48 -6.21 -3.00
N TYR A 61 -0.68 -5.53 -3.80
CA TYR A 61 0.66 -5.07 -3.42
C TYR A 61 0.55 -3.76 -2.65
N SER A 62 1.41 -3.57 -1.65
CA SER A 62 1.54 -2.28 -0.99
C SER A 62 2.23 -1.26 -1.89
N GLY A 63 2.15 0.03 -1.53
CA GLY A 63 2.89 1.08 -2.25
C GLY A 63 4.41 0.84 -2.25
N ASP A 64 4.95 0.26 -1.17
CA ASP A 64 6.35 -0.12 -1.08
C ASP A 64 6.67 -1.30 -2.02
N ASP A 65 5.83 -2.34 -2.02
CA ASP A 65 6.02 -3.49 -2.91
C ASP A 65 6.02 -3.06 -4.38
N LEU A 66 5.11 -2.16 -4.78
CA LEU A 66 5.05 -1.61 -6.15
C LEU A 66 6.29 -0.82 -6.52
N THR A 67 6.83 -0.05 -5.57
CA THR A 67 8.07 0.71 -5.77
C THR A 67 9.25 -0.23 -5.95
N ASN A 68 9.33 -1.28 -5.13
CA ASN A 68 10.35 -2.33 -5.26
C ASN A 68 10.23 -3.08 -6.59
N VAL A 69 9.02 -3.42 -7.04
CA VAL A 69 8.78 -4.02 -8.36
C VAL A 69 9.29 -3.10 -9.48
N CYS A 70 8.95 -1.82 -9.46
CA CYS A 70 9.38 -0.88 -10.50
C CYS A 70 10.90 -0.68 -10.49
N ARG A 71 11.50 -0.61 -9.30
CA ARG A 71 12.94 -0.47 -9.14
C ARG A 71 13.69 -1.70 -9.65
N ASP A 72 13.26 -2.90 -9.26
CA ASP A 72 13.87 -4.15 -9.72
C ASP A 72 13.66 -4.36 -11.22
N ALA A 73 12.50 -3.97 -11.75
CA ALA A 73 12.21 -4.03 -13.18
C ALA A 73 13.12 -3.10 -13.98
N SER A 74 13.47 -1.94 -13.43
CA SER A 74 14.41 -1.01 -14.07
C SER A 74 15.84 -1.56 -14.10
N MET A 75 16.24 -2.38 -13.13
CA MET A 75 17.59 -2.97 -13.07
C MET A 75 17.70 -4.31 -13.81
N ASN A 76 16.66 -5.14 -13.78
CA ASN A 76 16.69 -6.54 -14.22
C ASN A 76 15.67 -6.87 -15.33
N GLY A 77 14.92 -5.89 -15.82
CA GLY A 77 13.82 -6.08 -16.77
C GLY A 77 12.61 -6.83 -16.17
N MET A 78 11.74 -7.38 -17.01
CA MET A 78 10.49 -8.05 -16.60
C MET A 78 10.66 -9.23 -15.63
N GLN A 79 11.87 -9.77 -15.43
CA GLN A 79 12.12 -10.85 -14.46
C GLN A 79 11.91 -10.42 -13.00
N ALA A 80 11.80 -9.12 -12.73
CA ALA A 80 11.55 -8.56 -11.41
C ALA A 80 10.19 -8.94 -10.79
N LEU A 81 9.15 -9.09 -11.63
CA LEU A 81 7.79 -9.41 -11.16
C LEU A 81 7.68 -10.77 -10.46
N ALA A 82 8.63 -11.68 -10.72
CA ALA A 82 8.65 -12.99 -10.07
C ALA A 82 9.36 -12.97 -8.71
N LYS A 83 10.11 -11.91 -8.39
CA LYS A 83 10.97 -11.85 -7.21
C LYS A 83 10.33 -11.13 -6.03
N VAL A 84 9.50 -10.12 -6.29
CA VAL A 84 8.84 -9.36 -5.23
C VAL A 84 7.56 -10.08 -4.82
N GLN A 85 7.46 -10.40 -3.54
CA GLN A 85 6.26 -10.99 -2.93
C GLN A 85 5.43 -9.92 -2.25
N ARG A 86 4.12 -10.16 -2.11
CA ARG A 86 3.23 -9.30 -1.32
C ARG A 86 3.70 -9.31 0.14
N SER A 87 3.93 -8.12 0.72
CA SER A 87 4.35 -7.99 2.11
C SER A 87 3.19 -8.03 3.11
N VAL A 88 1.96 -7.75 2.65
CA VAL A 88 0.76 -7.68 3.50
C VAL A 88 -0.12 -8.90 3.27
N SER A 89 -0.49 -9.60 4.34
CA SER A 89 -1.38 -10.76 4.27
C SER A 89 -2.85 -10.35 4.26
N SER A 90 -3.72 -11.19 3.69
CA SER A 90 -5.17 -10.95 3.72
C SER A 90 -5.75 -10.93 5.14
N ALA A 91 -5.15 -11.69 6.07
CA ALA A 91 -5.55 -11.69 7.47
C ALA A 91 -5.24 -10.35 8.15
N ASP A 92 -4.12 -9.72 7.80
CA ASP A 92 -3.77 -8.39 8.32
C ASP A 92 -4.77 -7.34 7.83
N ILE A 93 -5.15 -7.39 6.55
CA ILE A 93 -6.15 -6.46 5.97
C ILE A 93 -7.47 -6.57 6.72
N GLU A 94 -7.99 -7.79 6.88
CA GLU A 94 -9.25 -8.03 7.58
C GLU A 94 -9.19 -7.55 9.04
N LYS A 95 -8.05 -7.75 9.71
CA LYS A 95 -7.83 -7.26 11.08
C LYS A 95 -7.89 -5.73 11.15
N HIS A 96 -7.29 -5.02 10.20
CA HIS A 96 -7.32 -3.56 10.15
C HIS A 96 -8.73 -3.04 9.85
N GLU A 97 -9.44 -3.66 8.90
CA GLU A 97 -10.81 -3.28 8.57
C GLU A 97 -11.75 -3.43 9.77
N LYS A 98 -11.68 -4.56 10.49
CA LYS A 98 -12.47 -4.78 11.72
C LYS A 98 -12.20 -3.72 12.78
N TRP A 99 -10.92 -3.43 13.04
CA TRP A 99 -10.54 -2.41 14.01
C TRP A 99 -11.05 -1.02 13.60
N PHE A 100 -11.01 -0.71 12.30
CA PHE A 100 -11.48 0.58 11.81
C PHE A 100 -13.00 0.72 11.86
N VAL A 101 -13.76 -0.36 11.63
CA VAL A 101 -15.22 -0.33 11.83
C VAL A 101 -15.57 0.00 13.28
N GLU A 102 -14.79 -0.47 14.26
CA GLU A 102 -15.04 -0.27 15.68
C GLU A 102 -14.56 1.10 16.19
N PHE A 103 -13.37 1.55 15.76
CA PHE A 103 -12.68 2.72 16.32
C PHE A 103 -12.39 3.83 15.32
N GLY A 104 -12.76 3.67 14.06
CA GLY A 104 -12.58 4.66 13.02
C GLY A 104 -13.39 5.92 13.27
N SER A 105 -12.99 7.01 12.63
CA SER A 105 -13.81 8.20 12.60
C SER A 105 -14.92 8.05 11.57
N ALA A 106 -16.15 8.36 11.98
CA ALA A 106 -17.26 8.61 11.06
C ALA A 106 -17.03 9.89 10.23
#